data_AF-A0A356EK72-F1
#
_entry.id   AF-A0A356EK72-F1
#
_cell.length_a   1.000
_cell.length_b   1.000
_cell.length_c   1.000
_cell.angle_alpha   90.00
_cell.angle_beta   90.00
_cell.angle_gamma   90.00
#
_symmetry.space_group_name_H-M   'P 1'
#
loop_
_entity.id
_entity.type
_entity.pdbx_description
1 polymer ?
#
loop_
_entity_poly.entity_id
_entity_poly.type
_entity_poly.pdbx_seq_one_letter_code
_entity_poly.pdbx_strand_id
1 'polypeptide(L)'
;MGTWSKQFRFIIAVCALLGADAAKAADAAPEKAAAQPKTVAAVPKTDNEADENPSPPARTTERPAYPLVIRMDHSALEPLEAREINHHGRIDTVVLGTHAVGESHTQGAISVLIIPDRDDASFDLSFQGRTHARTVGTNGPALIYSHTDTDFVCTRQISFDPRQGFVAVASTVVADTQLVYDGFGSSRGRLGHRLISRVAGRRAGECQEVARQIASRETEHKLLQGFDKLLNTQLTAMNQRINLARYVNLFMGEAAAMQLSARSSKDCIYVGVGHEGGPSRLTAIPPRRAAVAPIEIGIHSTMLGGQVAKLLSLFGNDMVLPQASRQEILRALSIPDEESARIIDVRVDHGWFVLGLQNETPASSPTATMPQATSDSTSE
;
A
#
# COMPACT_ATOMS: atom_id res chain seq x y z
N MET A 1 24.61 -27.36 -11.98
CA MET A 1 23.23 -27.86 -12.20
C MET A 1 22.71 -28.41 -10.88
N GLY A 2 22.01 -27.58 -10.11
CA GLY A 2 21.58 -27.96 -8.77
C GLY A 2 20.77 -26.85 -8.12
N THR A 3 19.56 -27.23 -7.69
CA THR A 3 18.80 -26.62 -6.58
C THR A 3 18.41 -25.14 -6.70
N TRP A 4 17.52 -24.81 -7.63
CA TRP A 4 16.61 -23.66 -7.55
C TRP A 4 15.18 -24.14 -7.82
N SER A 5 14.53 -24.80 -6.85
CA SER A 5 13.14 -25.29 -7.01
C SER A 5 12.36 -25.46 -5.70
N LYS A 6 12.91 -25.10 -4.54
CA LYS A 6 12.23 -25.31 -3.24
C LYS A 6 11.67 -24.05 -2.57
N GLN A 7 11.89 -22.85 -3.10
CA GLN A 7 11.29 -21.62 -2.55
C GLN A 7 9.98 -21.18 -3.21
N PHE A 8 9.54 -21.82 -4.30
CA PHE A 8 8.28 -21.45 -4.99
C PHE A 8 7.05 -22.27 -4.56
N ARG A 9 7.18 -23.17 -3.58
CA ARG A 9 6.08 -23.97 -3.03
C ARG A 9 5.62 -23.57 -1.62
N PHE A 10 6.16 -22.48 -1.07
CA PHE A 10 5.81 -22.03 0.28
C PHE A 10 4.72 -20.93 0.33
N ILE A 11 4.26 -20.43 -0.83
CA ILE A 11 3.26 -19.34 -0.91
C ILE A 11 1.84 -19.85 -1.23
N ILE A 12 1.68 -21.13 -1.61
CA ILE A 12 0.35 -21.74 -1.86
C ILE A 12 -0.18 -22.53 -0.64
N ALA A 13 0.59 -22.62 0.46
CA ALA A 13 0.25 -23.41 1.64
C ALA A 13 -0.20 -22.61 2.88
N VAL A 14 -0.60 -21.33 2.71
CA VAL A 14 -1.08 -20.48 3.84
C VAL A 14 -2.59 -20.18 3.75
N CYS A 15 -3.30 -20.74 2.76
CA CYS A 15 -4.76 -20.60 2.64
C CYS A 15 -5.56 -21.89 2.97
N ALA A 16 -4.91 -22.93 3.54
CA ALA A 16 -5.57 -24.20 3.85
C ALA A 16 -5.42 -24.69 5.31
N LEU A 17 -4.81 -23.88 6.19
CA LEU A 17 -4.68 -24.20 7.61
C LEU A 17 -4.92 -22.93 8.42
N LEU A 18 -6.15 -22.76 8.88
CA LEU A 18 -6.56 -22.17 10.17
C LEU A 18 -8.09 -22.08 10.19
N GLY A 19 -8.72 -23.25 10.09
CA GLY A 19 -10.01 -23.53 10.69
C GLY A 19 -9.77 -24.41 11.90
N ALA A 20 -9.35 -23.80 13.02
CA ALA A 20 -9.39 -24.33 14.39
C ALA A 20 -8.76 -23.28 15.32
N ASP A 21 -9.39 -23.07 16.47
CA ASP A 21 -8.95 -22.24 17.61
C ASP A 21 -9.11 -20.72 17.51
N ALA A 22 -10.32 -20.27 17.87
CA ALA A 22 -10.52 -19.07 18.70
C ALA A 22 -11.83 -19.18 19.49
N ALA A 23 -11.91 -20.15 20.40
CA ALA A 23 -12.87 -20.10 21.50
C ALA A 23 -12.14 -19.59 22.75
N LYS A 24 -12.73 -18.58 23.40
CA LYS A 24 -12.44 -18.08 24.76
C LYS A 24 -11.54 -16.83 24.84
N ALA A 25 -12.15 -15.67 24.61
CA ALA A 25 -12.00 -14.51 25.50
C ALA A 25 -13.29 -13.68 25.40
N ALA A 26 -14.07 -13.72 26.49
CA ALA A 26 -15.23 -12.89 26.73
C ALA A 26 -14.83 -11.62 27.48
N ASP A 27 -15.70 -10.61 27.37
CA ASP A 27 -15.83 -9.43 28.23
C ASP A 27 -14.71 -8.38 28.21
N ALA A 28 -14.92 -7.36 27.37
CA ALA A 28 -15.02 -5.98 27.83
C ALA A 28 -15.65 -5.14 26.70
N ALA A 29 -16.93 -4.79 26.85
CA ALA A 29 -17.57 -3.77 26.02
C ALA A 29 -17.10 -2.37 26.47
N PRO A 30 -16.67 -1.48 25.55
CA PRO A 30 -16.68 -0.07 25.82
C PRO A 30 -17.98 0.56 25.33
N GLU A 31 -18.53 1.31 26.26
CA GLU A 31 -19.61 2.27 26.19
C GLU A 31 -19.52 3.20 24.96
N LYS A 32 -20.66 3.33 24.27
CA LYS A 32 -20.90 4.19 23.11
C LYS A 32 -20.61 5.66 23.44
N ALA A 33 -19.49 6.18 22.95
CA ALA A 33 -19.35 7.62 22.67
C ALA A 33 -19.74 7.87 21.21
N ALA A 34 -20.96 8.38 21.00
CA ALA A 34 -21.41 8.86 19.70
C ALA A 34 -20.65 10.15 19.35
N ALA A 35 -19.53 10.03 18.64
CA ALA A 35 -18.88 11.15 17.98
C ALA A 35 -19.65 11.46 16.68
N GLN A 36 -20.33 12.60 16.68
CA GLN A 36 -20.96 13.16 15.49
C GLN A 36 -19.88 13.46 14.42
N PRO A 37 -20.14 13.23 13.12
CA PRO A 37 -19.24 13.68 12.08
C PRO A 37 -19.21 15.21 12.08
N LYS A 38 -18.04 15.79 12.42
CA LYS A 38 -17.79 17.22 12.26
C LYS A 38 -17.96 17.57 10.78
N THR A 39 -18.99 18.35 10.50
CA THR A 39 -19.20 19.09 9.26
C THR A 39 -17.93 19.84 8.92
N VAL A 40 -17.28 19.46 7.82
CA VAL A 40 -16.14 20.17 7.25
C VAL A 40 -16.66 21.53 6.78
N ALA A 41 -16.30 22.57 7.54
CA ALA A 41 -16.58 23.95 7.20
C ALA A 41 -15.86 24.31 5.89
N ALA A 42 -16.59 24.96 4.99
CA ALA A 42 -16.08 25.50 3.75
C ALA A 42 -14.88 26.44 4.01
N VAL A 43 -13.74 26.09 3.42
CA VAL A 43 -12.54 26.91 3.37
C VAL A 43 -12.84 28.13 2.49
N PRO A 44 -12.57 29.38 2.94
CA PRO A 44 -12.68 30.54 2.08
C PRO A 44 -11.59 30.49 1.02
N LYS A 45 -11.99 30.64 -0.25
CA LYS A 45 -11.09 30.91 -1.37
C LYS A 45 -10.36 32.22 -1.09
N THR A 46 -9.04 32.13 -0.92
CA THR A 46 -8.16 33.29 -1.00
C THR A 46 -7.38 33.13 -2.28
N ASP A 47 -7.86 33.80 -3.32
CA ASP A 47 -7.14 34.00 -4.58
C ASP A 47 -5.96 34.93 -4.28
N ASN A 48 -4.73 34.41 -4.38
CA ASN A 48 -3.50 35.17 -4.55
C ASN A 48 -2.40 34.22 -5.05
N GLU A 49 -2.57 33.72 -6.28
CA GLU A 49 -1.45 33.29 -7.12
C GLU A 49 -0.75 34.56 -7.63
N ALA A 50 0.09 35.14 -6.76
CA ALA A 50 1.12 36.06 -7.21
C ALA A 50 2.25 35.21 -7.78
N ASP A 51 2.49 35.43 -9.07
CA ASP A 51 3.60 34.95 -9.90
C ASP A 51 4.94 35.39 -9.29
N GLU A 52 5.38 34.69 -8.23
CA GLU A 52 6.67 34.90 -7.58
C GLU A 52 7.72 34.15 -8.38
N ASN A 53 8.20 34.78 -9.44
CA ASN A 53 9.38 34.36 -10.18
C ASN A 53 10.60 34.52 -9.24
N PRO A 54 11.13 33.44 -8.63
CA PRO A 54 12.13 33.57 -7.59
C PRO A 54 13.43 34.05 -8.25
N SER A 55 13.96 35.17 -7.77
CA SER A 55 15.32 35.59 -8.11
C SER A 55 16.29 34.42 -7.87
N PRO A 56 17.26 34.18 -8.77
CA PRO A 56 18.16 33.03 -8.64
C PRO A 56 18.89 33.11 -7.30
N PRO A 57 18.78 32.08 -6.44
CA PRO A 57 19.32 32.14 -5.09
C PRO A 57 20.82 32.37 -5.14
N ALA A 58 21.30 33.32 -4.35
CA ALA A 58 22.72 33.45 -4.07
C ALA A 58 23.26 32.07 -3.64
N ARG A 59 24.41 31.65 -4.19
CA ARG A 59 25.04 30.37 -3.89
C ARG A 59 25.48 30.34 -2.42
N THR A 60 24.57 29.99 -1.51
CA THR A 60 24.88 29.78 -0.11
C THR A 60 25.71 28.51 0.00
N THR A 61 26.98 28.65 0.33
CA THR A 61 27.90 27.55 0.68
C THR A 61 27.59 26.96 2.07
N GLU A 62 26.45 27.30 2.65
CA GLU A 62 26.05 26.88 3.98
C GLU A 62 25.63 25.41 3.94
N ARG A 63 26.14 24.63 4.89
CA ARG A 63 25.83 23.21 4.98
C ARG A 63 24.35 23.05 5.34
N PRO A 64 23.52 22.40 4.50
CA PRO A 64 22.13 22.16 4.84
C PRO A 64 22.05 21.24 6.05
N ALA A 65 21.04 21.46 6.89
CA ALA A 65 20.73 20.61 8.05
C ALA A 65 20.59 19.13 7.69
N TYR A 66 20.01 18.88 6.51
CA TYR A 66 19.76 17.54 5.96
C TYR A 66 20.51 17.41 4.65
N PRO A 67 21.80 17.05 4.66
CA PRO A 67 22.58 16.98 3.44
C PRO A 67 22.34 15.70 2.63
N LEU A 68 21.53 14.76 3.12
CA LEU A 68 21.00 13.63 2.36
C LEU A 68 19.48 13.71 2.38
N VAL A 69 18.84 13.69 1.22
CA VAL A 69 17.38 13.76 1.09
C VAL A 69 16.92 12.70 0.11
N ILE A 70 15.97 11.88 0.52
CA ILE A 70 15.31 10.88 -0.33
C ILE A 70 13.94 11.42 -0.67
N ARG A 71 13.66 11.54 -1.96
CA ARG A 71 12.34 11.88 -2.49
C ARG A 71 11.72 10.61 -3.08
N MET A 72 10.51 10.28 -2.63
CA MET A 72 9.68 9.23 -3.20
C MET A 72 8.52 9.89 -3.91
N ASP A 73 8.49 9.76 -5.22
CA ASP A 73 7.37 10.17 -6.04
C ASP A 73 6.15 9.27 -5.81
N HIS A 74 4.96 9.76 -6.12
CA HIS A 74 3.74 8.95 -6.10
C HIS A 74 3.90 7.64 -6.90
N SER A 75 4.63 7.67 -8.03
CA SER A 75 4.94 6.47 -8.81
C SER A 75 5.74 5.40 -8.05
N ALA A 76 6.49 5.74 -7.00
CA ALA A 76 7.13 4.74 -6.13
C ALA A 76 6.15 4.02 -5.19
N LEU A 77 4.94 4.58 -5.01
CA LEU A 77 3.88 3.99 -4.19
C LEU A 77 2.93 3.11 -5.03
N GLU A 78 3.07 3.10 -6.36
CA GLU A 78 2.30 2.21 -7.26
C GLU A 78 2.30 0.73 -6.84
N PRO A 79 3.36 0.13 -6.27
CA PRO A 79 3.29 -1.25 -5.78
C PRO A 79 2.30 -1.48 -4.62
N LEU A 80 1.91 -0.42 -3.91
CA LEU A 80 0.84 -0.46 -2.90
C LEU A 80 -0.54 -0.32 -3.55
N GLU A 81 -0.59 0.26 -4.75
CA GLU A 81 -1.82 0.32 -5.53
C GLU A 81 -2.09 -1.05 -6.16
N ALA A 82 -3.34 -1.48 -6.03
CA ALA A 82 -3.83 -2.69 -6.67
C ALA A 82 -4.99 -2.27 -7.55
N ARG A 83 -4.73 -2.16 -8.86
CA ARG A 83 -5.73 -1.71 -9.85
C ARG A 83 -6.96 -2.61 -9.90
N GLU A 84 -6.77 -3.91 -9.66
CA GLU A 84 -7.85 -4.87 -9.59
C GLU A 84 -7.52 -5.94 -8.57
N ILE A 85 -8.36 -6.02 -7.54
CA ILE A 85 -8.40 -7.12 -6.59
C ILE A 85 -9.60 -7.96 -6.97
N ASN A 86 -9.37 -9.25 -7.16
CA ASN A 86 -10.41 -10.23 -7.37
C ASN A 86 -10.13 -11.43 -6.45
N HIS A 87 -10.92 -11.57 -5.39
CA HIS A 87 -10.72 -12.56 -4.35
C HIS A 87 -11.96 -13.44 -4.17
N HIS A 88 -11.75 -14.76 -4.14
CA HIS A 88 -12.77 -15.74 -3.80
C HIS A 88 -12.46 -16.36 -2.44
N GLY A 89 -13.45 -16.39 -1.56
CA GLY A 89 -13.33 -16.93 -0.21
C GLY A 89 -14.50 -17.85 0.13
N ARG A 90 -14.23 -18.89 0.92
CA ARG A 90 -15.29 -19.75 1.47
C ARG A 90 -15.90 -19.11 2.72
N ILE A 91 -17.21 -19.27 2.87
CA ILE A 91 -17.95 -18.87 4.06
C ILE A 91 -18.33 -20.12 4.85
N ASP A 92 -18.04 -20.08 6.14
CA ASP A 92 -18.48 -21.06 7.14
C ASP A 92 -18.68 -20.28 8.45
N THR A 93 -19.93 -19.98 8.78
CA THR A 93 -20.28 -19.13 9.94
C THR A 93 -21.59 -19.57 10.57
N VAL A 94 -21.86 -19.07 11.78
CA VAL A 94 -23.12 -19.31 12.49
C VAL A 94 -23.80 -17.98 12.76
N VAL A 95 -24.96 -17.76 12.13
CA VAL A 95 -25.77 -16.55 12.30
C VAL A 95 -27.06 -16.91 13.00
N LEU A 96 -27.29 -16.38 14.21
CA LEU A 96 -28.50 -16.64 15.00
C LEU A 96 -28.78 -18.14 15.19
N GLY A 97 -27.72 -18.94 15.42
CA GLY A 97 -27.81 -20.39 15.58
C GLY A 97 -28.06 -21.17 14.28
N THR A 98 -28.05 -20.50 13.13
CA THR A 98 -28.12 -21.13 11.80
C THR A 98 -26.70 -21.27 11.25
N HIS A 99 -26.28 -22.49 10.95
CA HIS A 99 -24.98 -22.75 10.34
C HIS A 99 -25.06 -22.47 8.84
N ALA A 100 -24.34 -21.45 8.38
CA ALA A 100 -24.35 -20.98 7.00
C ALA A 100 -23.01 -21.26 6.33
N VAL A 101 -23.07 -21.98 5.20
CA VAL A 101 -21.91 -22.33 4.38
C VAL A 101 -22.11 -21.78 2.97
N GLY A 102 -21.04 -21.31 2.35
CA GLY A 102 -21.12 -20.75 1.01
C GLY A 102 -19.81 -20.23 0.46
N GLU A 103 -19.94 -19.33 -0.51
CA GLU A 103 -18.83 -18.70 -1.20
C GLU A 103 -19.04 -17.19 -1.28
N SER A 104 -17.92 -16.46 -1.26
CA SER A 104 -17.84 -15.02 -1.40
C SER A 104 -16.91 -14.66 -2.55
N HIS A 105 -17.24 -13.57 -3.22
CA HIS A 105 -16.48 -12.99 -4.30
C HIS A 105 -16.34 -11.49 -4.02
N THR A 106 -15.11 -11.03 -3.83
CA THR A 106 -14.78 -9.63 -3.54
C THR A 106 -14.00 -9.04 -4.70
N GLN A 107 -14.45 -7.90 -5.19
CA GLN A 107 -13.80 -7.15 -6.25
C GLN A 107 -13.59 -5.70 -5.82
N GLY A 108 -12.46 -5.09 -6.19
CA GLY A 108 -12.20 -3.69 -5.88
C GLY A 108 -10.83 -3.22 -6.32
N ALA A 109 -10.45 -2.03 -5.87
CA ALA A 109 -9.16 -1.43 -6.17
C ALA A 109 -8.61 -0.67 -4.95
N ILE A 110 -7.28 -0.72 -4.79
CA ILE A 110 -6.55 0.07 -3.78
C ILE A 110 -5.95 1.28 -4.47
N SER A 111 -6.19 2.45 -3.89
CA SER A 111 -5.64 3.74 -4.31
C SER A 111 -4.80 4.37 -3.20
N VAL A 112 -3.76 5.12 -3.59
CA VAL A 112 -2.90 5.87 -2.66
C VAL A 112 -3.21 7.36 -2.78
N LEU A 113 -3.35 8.05 -1.65
CA LEU A 113 -3.48 9.51 -1.59
C LEU A 113 -2.43 10.08 -0.64
N ILE A 114 -1.46 10.82 -1.16
CA ILE A 114 -0.45 11.49 -0.33
C ILE A 114 -1.09 12.72 0.34
N ILE A 115 -0.94 12.83 1.66
CA ILE A 115 -1.46 13.95 2.45
C ILE A 115 -0.34 14.98 2.57
N PRO A 116 -0.46 16.20 2.02
CA PRO A 116 0.59 17.20 2.14
C PRO A 116 0.76 17.66 3.59
N ASP A 117 1.98 17.49 4.13
CA ASP A 117 2.34 17.95 5.47
C ASP A 117 3.79 18.47 5.46
N ARG A 118 4.01 19.57 6.18
CA ARG A 118 5.29 20.29 6.23
C ARG A 118 6.27 19.70 7.23
N ASP A 119 5.79 18.93 8.20
CA ASP A 119 6.52 18.45 9.37
C ASP A 119 6.47 16.92 9.51
N ASP A 120 5.52 16.27 8.83
CA ASP A 120 5.41 14.80 8.76
C ASP A 120 5.21 14.32 7.31
N ALA A 121 5.46 13.05 7.05
CA ALA A 121 5.10 12.41 5.80
C ALA A 121 4.06 11.32 6.02
N SER A 122 2.88 11.53 5.44
CA SER A 122 1.81 10.54 5.49
C SER A 122 1.07 10.41 4.16
N PHE A 123 0.44 9.26 3.97
CA PHE A 123 -0.47 8.98 2.87
C PHE A 123 -1.56 8.02 3.32
N ASP A 124 -2.74 8.14 2.72
CA ASP A 124 -3.86 7.25 2.93
C ASP A 124 -3.91 6.19 1.84
N LEU A 125 -4.24 4.97 2.25
CA LEU A 125 -4.61 3.87 1.38
C LEU A 125 -6.11 3.68 1.46
N SER A 126 -6.80 3.74 0.32
CA SER A 126 -8.23 3.52 0.21
C SER A 126 -8.50 2.30 -0.66
N PHE A 127 -9.07 1.25 -0.05
CA PHE A 127 -9.57 0.07 -0.74
C PHE A 127 -11.09 0.17 -0.88
N GLN A 128 -11.55 0.43 -2.10
CA GLN A 128 -12.96 0.52 -2.43
C GLN A 128 -13.37 -0.68 -3.26
N GLY A 129 -14.51 -1.29 -2.94
CA GLY A 129 -14.97 -2.47 -3.64
C GLY A 129 -16.38 -2.92 -3.29
N ARG A 130 -16.72 -4.08 -3.82
CA ARG A 130 -17.96 -4.81 -3.58
C ARG A 130 -17.65 -6.28 -3.27
N THR A 131 -18.37 -6.83 -2.31
CA THR A 131 -18.38 -8.26 -1.99
C THR A 131 -19.78 -8.83 -2.23
N HIS A 132 -19.87 -9.85 -3.08
CA HIS A 132 -21.06 -10.68 -3.25
C HIS A 132 -20.84 -12.02 -2.55
N ALA A 133 -21.81 -12.49 -1.78
CA ALA A 133 -21.74 -13.78 -1.13
C ALA A 133 -23.05 -14.55 -1.29
N ARG A 134 -22.94 -15.86 -1.49
CA ARG A 134 -24.09 -16.77 -1.55
C ARG A 134 -23.91 -17.85 -0.50
N THR A 135 -24.93 -18.08 0.30
CA THR A 135 -24.89 -19.00 1.43
C THR A 135 -26.13 -19.88 1.49
N VAL A 136 -25.94 -21.07 2.06
CA VAL A 136 -27.01 -21.98 2.46
C VAL A 136 -26.92 -22.16 3.96
N GLY A 137 -27.90 -21.60 4.66
CA GLY A 137 -28.11 -21.75 6.09
C GLY A 137 -28.87 -23.03 6.42
N THR A 138 -28.43 -23.76 7.43
CA THR A 138 -29.10 -24.95 7.96
C THR A 138 -29.52 -24.72 9.42
N ASN A 139 -30.79 -24.97 9.73
CA ASN A 139 -31.33 -24.89 11.09
C ASN A 139 -32.34 -26.02 11.31
N GLY A 140 -31.84 -27.13 11.87
CA GLY A 140 -32.59 -28.38 11.95
C GLY A 140 -32.99 -28.87 10.56
N PRO A 141 -34.28 -29.08 10.27
CA PRO A 141 -34.72 -29.49 8.95
C PRO A 141 -34.83 -28.34 7.94
N ALA A 142 -34.75 -27.08 8.36
CA ALA A 142 -34.93 -25.93 7.48
C ALA A 142 -33.63 -25.58 6.74
N LEU A 143 -33.76 -25.29 5.44
CA LEU A 143 -32.71 -24.74 4.59
C LEU A 143 -33.07 -23.30 4.23
N ILE A 144 -32.10 -22.39 4.32
CA ILE A 144 -32.27 -20.97 4.02
C ILE A 144 -31.27 -20.63 2.93
N TYR A 145 -31.76 -20.26 1.75
CA TYR A 145 -30.92 -19.77 0.66
C TYR A 145 -30.88 -18.25 0.74
N SER A 146 -29.68 -17.69 0.75
CA SER A 146 -29.50 -16.24 0.82
C SER A 146 -28.27 -15.78 0.07
N HIS A 147 -28.30 -14.51 -0.31
CA HIS A 147 -27.12 -13.79 -0.74
C HIS A 147 -26.99 -12.45 -0.03
N THR A 148 -25.76 -11.96 0.03
CA THR A 148 -25.46 -10.61 0.49
C THR A 148 -24.63 -9.87 -0.54
N ASP A 149 -24.96 -8.60 -0.73
CA ASP A 149 -24.19 -7.65 -1.49
C ASP A 149 -23.69 -6.58 -0.53
N THR A 150 -22.38 -6.36 -0.48
CA THR A 150 -21.75 -5.39 0.41
C THR A 150 -20.86 -4.47 -0.38
N ASP A 151 -21.23 -3.20 -0.45
CA ASP A 151 -20.34 -2.13 -0.93
C ASP A 151 -19.50 -1.63 0.24
N PHE A 152 -18.21 -1.42 0.04
CA PHE A 152 -17.32 -1.01 1.14
C PHE A 152 -16.22 -0.04 0.71
N VAL A 153 -15.74 0.70 1.70
CA VAL A 153 -14.53 1.51 1.65
C VAL A 153 -13.72 1.24 2.91
N CYS A 154 -12.54 0.65 2.75
CA CYS A 154 -11.55 0.48 3.81
C CYS A 154 -10.46 1.54 3.65
N THR A 155 -10.15 2.28 4.70
CA THR A 155 -9.11 3.30 4.70
C THR A 155 -8.07 3.00 5.76
N ARG A 156 -6.79 3.22 5.42
CA ARG A 156 -5.68 3.11 6.36
C ARG A 156 -4.65 4.20 6.11
N GLN A 157 -4.36 4.97 7.14
CA GLN A 157 -3.31 5.98 7.10
C GLN A 157 -1.94 5.35 7.37
N ILE A 158 -0.97 5.70 6.54
CA ILE A 158 0.44 5.33 6.68
C ILE A 158 1.23 6.60 7.00
N SER A 159 2.00 6.57 8.08
CA SER A 159 2.92 7.63 8.48
C SER A 159 4.36 7.14 8.41
N PHE A 160 5.29 8.05 8.13
CA PHE A 160 6.71 7.73 8.15
C PHE A 160 7.29 7.99 9.55
N ASP A 161 7.73 6.94 10.23
CA ASP A 161 8.46 7.02 11.48
C ASP A 161 9.98 6.95 11.21
N PRO A 162 10.77 7.92 11.68
CA PRO A 162 12.23 7.90 11.62
C PRO A 162 12.91 6.56 11.99
N ARG A 163 12.43 5.89 13.02
CA ARG A 163 13.08 4.69 13.58
C ARG A 163 12.60 3.41 12.90
N GLN A 164 11.35 3.38 12.44
CA GLN A 164 10.71 2.17 11.93
C GLN A 164 10.47 2.18 10.41
N GLY A 165 10.62 3.33 9.75
CA GLY A 165 10.21 3.53 8.37
C GLY A 165 8.71 3.78 8.27
N PHE A 166 8.06 3.26 7.23
CA PHE A 166 6.61 3.40 7.11
C PHE A 166 5.87 2.53 8.12
N VAL A 167 5.02 3.17 8.91
CA VAL A 167 4.18 2.55 9.94
C VAL A 167 2.73 2.84 9.63
N ALA A 168 1.90 1.83 9.82
CA ALA A 168 0.48 1.89 9.47
C ALA A 168 -0.38 2.04 10.72
N VAL A 169 -1.26 3.04 10.71
CA VAL A 169 -2.27 3.27 11.75
C VAL A 169 -3.38 2.19 11.65
N ALA A 170 -4.26 2.08 12.65
CA ALA A 170 -5.40 1.18 12.59
C ALA A 170 -6.31 1.49 11.39
N SER A 171 -6.73 0.43 10.69
CA SER A 171 -7.65 0.53 9.55
C SER A 171 -9.07 0.80 10.00
N THR A 172 -9.80 1.57 9.19
CA THR A 172 -11.25 1.79 9.35
C THR A 172 -11.98 1.26 8.13
N VAL A 173 -13.20 0.76 8.33
CA VAL A 173 -14.07 0.28 7.25
C VAL A 173 -15.45 0.89 7.40
N VAL A 174 -16.02 1.29 6.27
CA VAL A 174 -17.43 1.61 6.13
C VAL A 174 -18.00 0.65 5.10
N ALA A 175 -19.04 -0.10 5.49
CA ALA A 175 -19.70 -1.06 4.63
C ALA A 175 -21.22 -0.85 4.63
N ASP A 176 -21.83 -1.03 3.47
CA ASP A 176 -23.28 -1.08 3.31
C ASP A 176 -23.68 -2.47 2.82
N THR A 177 -24.24 -3.27 3.72
CA THR A 177 -24.63 -4.66 3.45
C THR A 177 -26.14 -4.78 3.24
N GLN A 178 -26.50 -5.33 2.09
CA GLN A 178 -27.83 -5.83 1.76
C GLN A 178 -27.88 -7.34 1.93
N LEU A 179 -28.97 -7.84 2.54
CA LEU A 179 -29.22 -9.26 2.73
C LEU A 179 -30.57 -9.62 2.11
N VAL A 180 -30.55 -10.59 1.20
CA VAL A 180 -31.73 -11.08 0.50
C VAL A 180 -31.86 -12.58 0.75
N TYR A 181 -33.06 -13.02 1.11
CA TYR A 181 -33.42 -14.43 1.17
C TYR A 181 -33.97 -14.87 -0.19
N ASP A 182 -33.26 -15.75 -0.87
CA ASP A 182 -33.64 -16.30 -2.18
C ASP A 182 -34.74 -17.35 -2.05
N GLY A 183 -34.80 -18.04 -0.91
CA GLY A 183 -35.83 -19.03 -0.66
C GLY A 183 -35.62 -19.86 0.59
N PHE A 184 -36.62 -20.70 0.86
CA PHE A 184 -36.66 -21.57 2.03
C PHE A 184 -36.97 -23.00 1.62
N GLY A 185 -36.09 -23.92 1.98
CA GLY A 185 -36.21 -25.36 1.72
C GLY A 185 -36.33 -26.19 2.99
N SER A 186 -36.40 -27.50 2.80
CA SER A 186 -36.33 -28.48 3.87
C SER A 186 -35.42 -29.64 3.48
N SER A 187 -34.55 -30.07 4.40
CA SER A 187 -33.74 -31.28 4.24
C SER A 187 -34.57 -32.56 4.45
N ARG A 188 -35.73 -32.46 5.09
CA ARG A 188 -36.73 -33.54 5.15
C ARG A 188 -37.47 -33.63 3.81
N GLY A 189 -37.82 -34.86 3.40
CA GLY A 189 -38.50 -35.16 2.13
C GLY A 189 -39.87 -34.50 1.94
N ARG A 190 -40.67 -34.97 0.96
CA ARG A 190 -41.87 -34.27 0.46
C ARG A 190 -42.94 -33.96 1.53
N LEU A 191 -43.01 -34.72 2.62
CA LEU A 191 -43.98 -34.51 3.69
C LEU A 191 -43.53 -33.38 4.63
N GLY A 192 -44.33 -32.31 4.71
CA GLY A 192 -44.10 -31.19 5.64
C GLY A 192 -43.29 -30.02 5.08
N HIS A 193 -42.76 -30.13 3.86
CA HIS A 193 -41.94 -29.08 3.21
C HIS A 193 -42.60 -27.69 3.25
N ARG A 194 -43.87 -27.58 2.82
CA ARG A 194 -44.59 -26.29 2.78
C ARG A 194 -44.75 -25.65 4.15
N LEU A 195 -44.94 -26.44 5.20
CA LEU A 195 -45.10 -25.91 6.56
C LEU A 195 -43.75 -25.41 7.08
N ILE A 196 -42.69 -26.20 6.92
CA ILE A 196 -41.33 -25.84 7.35
C ILE A 196 -40.86 -24.58 6.61
N SER A 197 -40.98 -24.52 5.28
CA SER A 197 -40.60 -23.34 4.49
C SER A 197 -41.38 -22.08 4.90
N ARG A 198 -42.69 -22.22 5.20
CA ARG A 198 -43.50 -21.07 5.65
C ARG A 198 -43.09 -20.56 7.02
N VAL A 199 -42.84 -21.47 7.97
CA VAL A 199 -42.40 -21.09 9.32
C VAL A 199 -40.99 -20.50 9.28
N ALA A 200 -40.09 -21.10 8.50
CA ALA A 200 -38.74 -20.59 8.28
C ALA A 200 -38.77 -19.19 7.66
N GLY A 201 -39.58 -18.97 6.61
CA GLY A 201 -39.70 -17.67 5.96
C GLY A 201 -40.25 -16.59 6.88
N ARG A 202 -41.26 -16.89 7.70
CA ARG A 202 -41.76 -15.95 8.71
C ARG A 202 -40.66 -15.54 9.70
N ARG A 203 -39.98 -16.54 10.29
CA ARG A 203 -38.91 -16.29 11.28
C ARG A 203 -37.72 -15.56 10.69
N ALA A 204 -37.34 -15.89 9.46
CA ALA A 204 -36.25 -15.21 8.75
C ALA A 204 -36.59 -13.74 8.49
N GLY A 205 -37.84 -13.43 8.09
CA GLY A 205 -38.30 -12.06 7.96
C GLY A 205 -38.30 -11.28 9.28
N GLU A 206 -38.73 -11.91 10.38
CA GLU A 206 -38.70 -11.31 11.73
C GLU A 206 -37.26 -10.98 12.19
N CYS A 207 -36.28 -11.80 11.78
CA CYS A 207 -34.88 -11.65 12.18
C CYS A 207 -33.97 -10.98 11.13
N GLN A 208 -34.53 -10.53 10.00
CA GLN A 208 -33.73 -10.10 8.84
C GLN A 208 -32.74 -8.98 9.19
N GLU A 209 -33.19 -7.97 9.91
CA GLU A 209 -32.36 -6.81 10.27
C GLU A 209 -31.21 -7.21 11.22
N VAL A 210 -31.47 -8.10 12.16
CA VAL A 210 -30.43 -8.61 13.07
C VAL A 210 -29.43 -9.48 12.31
N ALA A 211 -29.91 -10.34 11.40
CA ALA A 211 -29.04 -11.15 10.55
C ALA A 211 -28.17 -10.28 9.62
N ARG A 212 -28.74 -9.22 9.05
CA ARG A 212 -28.03 -8.25 8.21
C ARG A 212 -26.93 -7.53 8.99
N GLN A 213 -27.21 -7.08 10.21
CA GLN A 213 -26.20 -6.44 11.07
C GLN A 213 -25.06 -7.39 11.45
N ILE A 214 -25.35 -8.66 11.74
CA ILE A 214 -24.32 -9.67 12.01
C ILE A 214 -23.47 -9.90 10.76
N ALA A 215 -24.10 -10.07 9.60
CA ALA A 215 -23.40 -10.25 8.33
C ALA A 215 -22.51 -9.05 7.98
N SER A 216 -23.00 -7.81 8.18
CA SER A 216 -22.23 -6.58 7.99
C SER A 216 -20.95 -6.58 8.84
N ARG A 217 -21.09 -6.81 10.15
CA ARG A 217 -19.95 -6.83 11.08
C ARG A 217 -18.94 -7.92 10.75
N GLU A 218 -19.41 -9.11 10.37
CA GLU A 218 -18.52 -10.21 10.00
C GLU A 218 -17.77 -9.90 8.70
N THR A 219 -18.45 -9.36 7.70
CA THR A 219 -17.83 -8.91 6.44
C THR A 219 -16.81 -7.80 6.69
N GLU A 220 -17.16 -6.78 7.48
CA GLU A 220 -16.25 -5.70 7.90
C GLU A 220 -14.99 -6.26 8.55
N HIS A 221 -15.14 -7.19 9.49
CA HIS A 221 -14.01 -7.80 10.18
C HIS A 221 -13.08 -8.57 9.23
N LYS A 222 -13.65 -9.37 8.32
CA LYS A 222 -12.87 -10.12 7.32
C LYS A 222 -12.18 -9.18 6.32
N LEU A 223 -12.85 -8.12 5.89
CA LEU A 223 -12.27 -7.09 5.01
C LEU A 223 -11.08 -6.41 5.68
N LEU A 224 -11.21 -6.00 6.94
CA LEU A 224 -10.12 -5.40 7.71
C LEU A 224 -8.93 -6.36 7.85
N GLN A 225 -9.17 -7.60 8.26
CA GLN A 225 -8.11 -8.59 8.40
C GLN A 225 -7.37 -8.87 7.09
N GLY A 226 -8.12 -9.04 5.99
CA GLY A 226 -7.57 -9.29 4.66
C GLY A 226 -6.75 -8.10 4.16
N PHE A 227 -7.29 -6.89 4.31
CA PHE A 227 -6.63 -5.64 3.94
C PHE A 227 -5.36 -5.42 4.75
N ASP A 228 -5.41 -5.58 6.08
CA ASP A 228 -4.26 -5.40 6.95
C ASP A 228 -3.14 -6.40 6.64
N LYS A 229 -3.47 -7.67 6.38
CA LYS A 229 -2.50 -8.68 6.01
C LYS A 229 -1.79 -8.35 4.70
N LEU A 230 -2.54 -7.94 3.69
CA LEU A 230 -2.00 -7.56 2.38
C LEU A 230 -1.09 -6.33 2.52
N LEU A 231 -1.58 -5.28 3.18
CA LEU A 231 -0.83 -4.04 3.37
C LEU A 231 0.44 -4.24 4.20
N ASN A 232 0.36 -4.94 5.32
CA ASN A 232 1.54 -5.16 6.17
C ASN A 232 2.65 -5.92 5.40
N THR A 233 2.27 -6.85 4.51
CA THR A 233 3.22 -7.55 3.65
C THR A 233 3.90 -6.60 2.66
N GLN A 234 3.12 -5.75 1.99
CA GLN A 234 3.65 -4.77 1.03
C GLN A 234 4.51 -3.70 1.71
N LEU A 235 4.08 -3.17 2.86
CA LEU A 235 4.83 -2.19 3.64
C LEU A 235 6.15 -2.77 4.15
N THR A 236 6.16 -4.03 4.58
CA THR A 236 7.40 -4.72 4.97
C THR A 236 8.37 -4.78 3.78
N ALA A 237 7.89 -5.16 2.60
CA ALA A 237 8.71 -5.18 1.39
C ALA A 237 9.21 -3.78 1.00
N MET A 238 8.37 -2.75 1.13
CA MET A 238 8.73 -1.36 0.86
C MET A 238 9.81 -0.86 1.83
N ASN A 239 9.65 -1.08 3.14
CA ASN A 239 10.63 -0.72 4.15
C ASN A 239 11.97 -1.45 3.92
N GLN A 240 11.95 -2.70 3.48
CA GLN A 240 13.15 -3.45 3.10
C GLN A 240 13.86 -2.87 1.87
N ARG A 241 13.11 -2.41 0.85
CA ARG A 241 13.69 -1.77 -0.35
C ARG A 241 14.31 -0.42 -0.02
N ILE A 242 13.66 0.34 0.86
CA ILE A 242 14.12 1.67 1.24
C ILE A 242 15.30 1.59 2.21
N ASN A 243 15.36 0.56 3.07
CA ASN A 243 16.38 0.30 4.10
C ASN A 243 17.36 1.47 4.29
N LEU A 244 16.84 2.53 4.93
CA LEU A 244 17.53 3.81 5.04
C LEU A 244 18.90 3.66 5.69
N ALA A 245 19.02 2.73 6.64
CA ALA A 245 20.27 2.41 7.31
C ALA A 245 21.39 2.05 6.31
N ARG A 246 21.08 1.39 5.18
CA ARG A 246 22.07 1.08 4.15
C ARG A 246 22.61 2.35 3.49
N TYR A 247 21.74 3.27 3.10
CA TYR A 247 22.14 4.53 2.45
C TYR A 247 22.85 5.45 3.42
N VAL A 248 22.31 5.55 4.63
CA VAL A 248 22.93 6.27 5.73
C VAL A 248 24.36 5.80 5.98
N ASN A 249 24.58 4.50 6.19
CA ASN A 249 25.89 3.99 6.60
C ASN A 249 26.94 4.23 5.52
N LEU A 250 26.52 4.21 4.25
CA LEU A 250 27.36 4.54 3.10
C LEU A 250 27.92 5.97 3.17
N PHE A 251 27.14 6.93 3.68
CA PHE A 251 27.48 8.35 3.63
C PHE A 251 27.90 8.95 4.96
N MET A 252 27.34 8.50 6.08
CA MET A 252 27.53 9.10 7.41
C MET A 252 28.43 8.27 8.33
N GLY A 253 28.76 7.02 7.95
CA GLY A 253 29.50 6.08 8.79
C GLY A 253 28.68 5.48 9.94
N GLU A 254 29.17 4.40 10.56
CA GLU A 254 28.42 3.60 11.55
C GLU A 254 28.18 4.29 12.91
N ALA A 255 28.80 5.45 13.18
CA ALA A 255 28.87 6.03 14.53
C ALA A 255 28.20 7.40 14.70
N ALA A 256 27.60 7.97 13.65
CA ALA A 256 26.96 9.28 13.76
C ALA A 256 25.54 9.14 14.33
N ALA A 257 25.26 9.83 15.44
CA ALA A 257 23.89 10.04 15.86
C ALA A 257 23.18 10.89 14.80
N MET A 258 22.09 10.35 14.26
CA MET A 258 21.37 10.95 13.15
C MET A 258 20.03 11.50 13.58
N GLN A 259 19.61 12.50 12.82
CA GLN A 259 18.27 13.02 12.87
C GLN A 259 17.59 12.82 11.53
N LEU A 260 16.40 12.21 11.56
CA LEU A 260 15.54 12.08 10.40
C LEU A 260 14.40 13.07 10.52
N SER A 261 13.98 13.63 9.40
CA SER A 261 12.75 14.40 9.28
C SER A 261 12.09 14.05 7.97
N ALA A 262 10.76 14.07 7.97
CA ALA A 262 9.99 13.78 6.79
C ALA A 262 9.00 14.90 6.52
N ARG A 263 8.64 15.06 5.25
CA ARG A 263 7.55 15.92 4.83
C ARG A 263 6.89 15.35 3.59
N SER A 264 5.61 15.60 3.41
CA SER A 264 4.88 15.21 2.21
C SER A 264 4.36 16.42 1.44
N SER A 265 4.20 16.24 0.14
CA SER A 265 3.52 17.18 -0.75
C SER A 265 2.40 16.43 -1.47
N LYS A 266 1.72 17.07 -2.41
CA LYS A 266 0.64 16.44 -3.17
C LYS A 266 1.10 15.18 -3.93
N ASP A 267 2.33 15.20 -4.44
CA ASP A 267 2.80 14.17 -5.39
C ASP A 267 4.03 13.40 -4.90
N CYS A 268 4.60 13.75 -3.74
CA CYS A 268 5.80 13.08 -3.25
C CYS A 268 6.02 13.22 -1.76
N ILE A 269 6.79 12.28 -1.23
CA ILE A 269 7.28 12.20 0.14
C ILE A 269 8.78 12.50 0.15
N TYR A 270 9.23 13.28 1.12
CA TYR A 270 10.64 13.58 1.34
C TYR A 270 11.05 13.05 2.71
N VAL A 271 12.22 12.42 2.75
CA VAL A 271 12.88 11.96 3.98
C VAL A 271 14.29 12.54 3.99
N GLY A 272 14.56 13.47 4.89
CA GLY A 272 15.88 14.04 5.11
C GLY A 272 16.63 13.28 6.19
N VAL A 273 17.94 13.07 5.96
CA VAL A 273 18.89 12.56 6.94
C VAL A 273 19.89 13.67 7.26
N GLY A 274 19.96 14.02 8.54
CA GLY A 274 20.79 15.08 9.09
C GLY A 274 21.58 14.60 10.31
N HIS A 275 22.39 15.51 10.85
CA HIS A 275 23.10 15.29 12.10
C HIS A 275 22.17 15.48 13.29
N GLU A 276 22.43 14.77 14.39
CA GLU A 276 21.75 15.03 15.65
C GLU A 276 21.85 16.50 16.08
N GLY A 277 20.74 17.06 16.57
CA GLY A 277 20.65 18.46 16.98
C GLY A 277 20.31 19.43 15.84
N GLY A 278 20.08 18.92 14.63
CA GLY A 278 19.50 19.69 13.54
C GLY A 278 18.07 20.16 13.84
N PRO A 279 17.54 21.11 13.04
CA PRO A 279 16.12 21.49 13.11
C PRO A 279 15.23 20.26 12.93
N SER A 280 14.11 20.14 13.62
CA SER A 280 13.19 18.99 13.47
C SER A 280 12.52 18.90 12.09
N ARG A 281 12.58 19.98 11.32
CA ARG A 281 11.85 20.15 10.05
C ARG A 281 12.80 20.14 8.86
N LEU A 282 12.41 19.44 7.80
CA LEU A 282 13.11 19.44 6.52
C LEU A 282 12.92 20.78 5.78
N THR A 283 13.92 21.66 5.90
CA THR A 283 13.90 23.02 5.31
C THR A 283 14.51 23.09 3.91
N ALA A 284 15.58 22.33 3.65
CA ALA A 284 16.27 22.30 2.36
C ALA A 284 15.92 21.01 1.61
N ILE A 285 15.49 21.15 0.36
CA ILE A 285 15.14 20.03 -0.53
C ILE A 285 15.92 20.21 -1.83
N PRO A 286 16.43 19.12 -2.43
CA PRO A 286 16.99 19.16 -3.78
C PRO A 286 15.98 19.73 -4.79
N PRO A 287 16.44 20.52 -5.77
CA PRO A 287 15.57 21.01 -6.85
C PRO A 287 14.91 19.85 -7.60
N ARG A 288 13.65 20.04 -8.01
CA ARG A 288 12.85 19.02 -8.69
C ARG A 288 13.37 18.81 -10.11
N ARG A 289 13.52 17.56 -10.51
CA ARG A 289 13.89 17.17 -11.88
C ARG A 289 12.71 17.32 -12.84
N ALA A 290 12.99 17.68 -14.09
CA ALA A 290 12.00 17.66 -15.17
C ALA A 290 11.52 16.23 -15.49
N ALA A 291 12.45 15.27 -15.55
CA ALA A 291 12.15 13.84 -15.60
C ALA A 291 12.20 13.27 -14.18
N VAL A 292 11.02 12.99 -13.64
CA VAL A 292 10.77 12.51 -12.28
C VAL A 292 11.08 11.02 -12.24
N ALA A 293 12.06 10.60 -11.43
CA ALA A 293 12.23 9.19 -11.11
C ALA A 293 11.30 8.80 -9.94
N PRO A 294 10.86 7.53 -9.85
CA PRO A 294 10.07 7.04 -8.72
C PRO A 294 10.74 7.33 -7.38
N ILE A 295 12.05 7.06 -7.27
CA ILE A 295 12.83 7.39 -6.08
C ILE A 295 14.03 8.22 -6.51
N GLU A 296 14.28 9.33 -5.81
CA GLU A 296 15.45 10.17 -5.98
C GLU A 296 16.21 10.30 -4.67
N ILE A 297 17.53 10.22 -4.74
CA ILE A 297 18.43 10.41 -3.61
C ILE A 297 19.29 11.64 -3.92
N GLY A 298 18.99 12.74 -3.25
CA GLY A 298 19.77 13.98 -3.28
C GLY A 298 20.85 13.97 -2.21
N ILE A 299 22.09 14.16 -2.63
CA ILE A 299 23.27 14.24 -1.77
C ILE A 299 23.88 15.62 -1.94
N HIS A 300 23.90 16.42 -0.88
CA HIS A 300 24.51 17.74 -0.94
C HIS A 300 26.04 17.62 -1.03
N SER A 301 26.65 18.51 -1.81
CA SER A 301 28.09 18.56 -2.08
C SER A 301 28.96 18.61 -0.82
N THR A 302 28.44 19.12 0.30
CA THR A 302 29.14 19.12 1.60
C THR A 302 29.33 17.73 2.21
N MET A 303 28.59 16.73 1.75
CA MET A 303 28.79 15.31 2.13
C MET A 303 29.82 14.62 1.25
N LEU A 304 30.12 15.21 0.10
CA LEU A 304 31.05 14.64 -0.85
C LEU A 304 32.45 15.15 -0.51
N GLY A 305 33.43 14.24 -0.47
CA GLY A 305 34.81 14.61 -0.21
C GLY A 305 35.31 15.68 -1.19
N GLY A 306 36.34 16.45 -0.78
CA GLY A 306 36.79 17.63 -1.52
C GLY A 306 37.11 17.40 -3.00
N GLN A 307 37.56 16.20 -3.38
CA GLN A 307 37.80 15.83 -4.77
C GLN A 307 36.51 15.73 -5.60
N VAL A 308 35.48 15.06 -5.07
CA VAL A 308 34.18 14.93 -5.74
C VAL A 308 33.50 16.29 -5.79
N ALA A 309 33.50 17.04 -4.69
CA ALA A 309 32.96 18.40 -4.67
C ALA A 309 33.63 19.32 -5.71
N LYS A 310 34.96 19.23 -5.87
CA LYS A 310 35.70 19.96 -6.90
C LYS A 310 35.33 19.53 -8.30
N LEU A 311 35.20 18.22 -8.55
CA LEU A 311 34.77 17.69 -9.84
C LEU A 311 33.35 18.13 -10.19
N LEU A 312 32.44 18.16 -9.21
CA LEU A 312 31.08 18.68 -9.39
C LEU A 312 31.06 20.18 -9.69
N SER A 313 31.96 20.96 -9.08
CA SER A 313 32.05 22.40 -9.35
C SER A 313 32.47 22.75 -10.80
N LEU A 314 33.03 21.78 -11.52
CA LEU A 314 33.39 21.94 -12.95
C LEU A 314 32.18 21.77 -13.87
N PHE A 315 31.10 21.14 -13.39
CA PHE A 315 29.88 20.97 -14.17
C PHE A 315 28.90 22.11 -13.86
N GLY A 316 28.37 22.74 -14.92
CA GLY A 316 27.36 23.78 -14.78
C GLY A 316 26.04 23.24 -14.23
N ASN A 317 25.14 24.14 -13.83
CA ASN A 317 23.77 23.79 -13.48
C ASN A 317 23.13 23.07 -14.69
N ASP A 318 22.39 21.99 -14.43
CA ASP A 318 21.60 21.22 -15.41
C ASP A 318 22.37 20.35 -16.41
N MET A 319 23.59 19.95 -16.09
CA MET A 319 24.34 19.04 -16.97
C MET A 319 24.01 17.56 -16.72
N VAL A 320 23.69 16.82 -17.79
CA VAL A 320 23.68 15.36 -17.78
C VAL A 320 25.12 14.87 -17.83
N LEU A 321 25.54 14.09 -16.84
CA LEU A 321 26.92 13.58 -16.77
C LEU A 321 27.20 12.58 -17.91
N PRO A 322 28.35 12.68 -18.60
CA PRO A 322 28.81 11.66 -19.54
C PRO A 322 28.88 10.28 -18.86
N GLN A 323 28.60 9.21 -19.62
CA GLN A 323 28.54 7.84 -19.10
C GLN A 323 29.82 7.42 -18.34
N ALA A 324 31.00 7.82 -18.82
CA ALA A 324 32.27 7.52 -18.16
C ALA A 324 32.37 8.16 -16.76
N SER A 325 32.02 9.45 -16.64
CA SER A 325 31.99 10.16 -15.36
C SER A 325 30.93 9.60 -14.42
N ARG A 326 29.78 9.16 -14.97
CA ARG A 326 28.73 8.48 -14.20
C ARG A 326 29.27 7.21 -13.55
N GLN A 327 29.97 6.36 -14.32
CA GLN A 327 30.56 5.11 -13.80
C GLN A 327 31.63 5.38 -12.73
N GLU A 328 32.48 6.38 -12.94
CA GLU A 328 33.51 6.76 -11.98
C GLU A 328 32.90 7.23 -10.65
N ILE A 329 31.85 8.04 -10.70
CA ILE A 329 31.13 8.50 -9.51
C ILE A 329 30.42 7.32 -8.82
N LEU A 330 29.72 6.46 -9.56
CA LEU A 330 29.07 5.28 -8.98
C LEU A 330 30.06 4.33 -8.30
N ARG A 331 31.25 4.15 -8.89
CA ARG A 331 32.36 3.40 -8.27
C ARG A 331 32.87 4.09 -7.00
N ALA A 332 33.03 5.41 -7.02
CA ALA A 332 33.43 6.18 -5.84
C ALA A 332 32.41 6.08 -4.70
N LEU A 333 31.13 5.95 -5.05
CA LEU A 333 30.04 5.68 -4.10
C LEU A 333 29.92 4.21 -3.70
N SER A 334 30.87 3.36 -4.12
CA SER A 334 30.84 1.91 -3.85
C SER A 334 29.54 1.22 -4.28
N ILE A 335 28.90 1.70 -5.35
CA ILE A 335 27.74 1.05 -5.97
C ILE A 335 28.29 0.02 -6.98
N PRO A 336 28.29 -1.28 -6.66
CA PRO A 336 29.27 -2.22 -7.19
C PRO A 336 28.91 -2.86 -8.55
N ASP A 337 27.89 -2.38 -9.27
CA ASP A 337 27.30 -3.14 -10.37
C ASP A 337 27.03 -2.30 -11.64
N GLU A 338 27.42 -2.83 -12.80
CA GLU A 338 27.17 -2.23 -14.11
C GLU A 338 25.69 -2.26 -14.50
N GLU A 339 24.94 -3.24 -14.00
CA GLU A 339 23.50 -3.35 -14.27
C GLU A 339 22.75 -2.25 -13.51
N SER A 340 23.10 -2.05 -12.24
CA SER A 340 22.64 -0.92 -11.42
C SER A 340 22.93 0.45 -12.06
N ALA A 341 24.06 0.61 -12.75
CA ALA A 341 24.42 1.86 -13.43
C ALA A 341 23.50 2.23 -14.61
N ARG A 342 22.76 1.26 -15.18
CA ARG A 342 21.79 1.50 -16.26
C ARG A 342 20.46 2.06 -15.74
N ILE A 343 20.14 1.77 -14.49
CA ILE A 343 18.87 2.13 -13.85
C ILE A 343 18.98 3.50 -13.15
N ILE A 344 20.21 3.94 -12.88
CA ILE A 344 20.49 5.17 -12.14
C ILE A 344 20.78 6.31 -13.12
N ASP A 345 19.95 7.35 -13.06
CA ASP A 345 20.24 8.62 -13.73
C ASP A 345 20.79 9.66 -12.76
N VAL A 346 21.81 10.39 -13.18
CA VAL A 346 22.60 11.25 -12.29
C VAL A 346 22.61 12.68 -12.79
N ARG A 347 22.26 13.63 -11.91
CA ARG A 347 22.27 15.07 -12.19
C ARG A 347 22.93 15.85 -11.06
N VAL A 348 23.52 16.98 -11.41
CA VAL A 348 24.08 17.96 -10.46
C VAL A 348 23.26 19.23 -10.58
N ASP A 349 22.74 19.74 -9.47
CA ASP A 349 21.90 20.92 -9.47
C ASP A 349 21.98 21.69 -8.14
N HIS A 350 22.33 22.98 -8.19
CA HIS A 350 22.46 23.87 -7.02
C HIS A 350 23.22 23.25 -5.82
N GLY A 351 24.34 22.58 -6.09
CA GLY A 351 25.16 21.94 -5.04
C GLY A 351 24.63 20.59 -4.56
N TRP A 352 23.54 20.08 -5.14
CA TRP A 352 23.02 18.74 -4.92
C TRP A 352 23.44 17.81 -6.04
N PHE A 353 23.72 16.58 -5.65
CA PHE A 353 23.95 15.45 -6.53
C PHE A 353 22.74 14.52 -6.41
N VAL A 354 21.92 14.45 -7.45
CA VAL A 354 20.64 13.73 -7.43
C VAL A 354 20.75 12.45 -8.24
N LEU A 355 20.56 11.32 -7.56
CA LEU A 355 20.46 9.98 -8.12
C LEU A 355 19.00 9.61 -8.29
N GLY A 356 18.50 9.49 -9.53
CA GLY A 356 17.17 8.97 -9.82
C GLY A 356 17.22 7.46 -10.05
N LEU A 357 16.49 6.70 -9.26
CA LEU A 357 16.30 5.26 -9.40
C LEU A 357 15.06 5.02 -10.27
N GLN A 358 15.27 4.50 -11.48
CA GLN A 358 14.15 4.08 -12.32
C GLN A 358 13.58 2.76 -11.80
N ASN A 359 12.28 2.55 -11.96
CA ASN A 359 11.73 1.21 -11.83
C ASN A 359 12.39 0.37 -12.95
N GLU A 360 12.86 -0.83 -12.60
CA GLU A 360 13.14 -1.83 -13.63
C GLU A 360 11.82 -2.04 -14.37
N THR A 361 11.68 -1.44 -15.56
CA THR A 361 10.61 -1.84 -16.47
C THR A 361 10.83 -3.32 -16.65
N PRO A 362 9.93 -4.20 -16.16
CA PRO A 362 10.12 -5.63 -16.33
C PRO A 362 10.25 -5.82 -17.84
N ALA A 363 11.45 -6.23 -18.29
CA ALA A 363 11.74 -6.40 -19.69
C ALA A 363 10.57 -7.19 -20.26
N SER A 364 9.78 -6.54 -21.13
CA SER A 364 8.49 -7.04 -21.58
C SER A 364 8.67 -8.52 -21.89
N SER A 365 8.15 -9.39 -21.01
CA SER A 365 8.41 -10.81 -21.15
C SER A 365 7.90 -11.18 -22.54
N PRO A 366 8.73 -11.77 -23.41
CA PRO A 366 8.30 -12.10 -24.77
C PRO A 366 7.03 -12.92 -24.63
N THR A 367 5.92 -12.39 -25.15
CA THR A 367 4.62 -13.02 -25.12
C THR A 367 4.82 -14.48 -25.51
N ALA A 368 4.68 -15.38 -24.54
CA ALA A 368 4.73 -16.80 -24.80
C ALA A 368 3.49 -17.11 -25.65
N THR A 369 3.68 -17.12 -26.97
CA THR A 369 2.70 -17.63 -27.91
C THR A 369 2.46 -19.09 -27.54
N MET A 370 1.37 -19.36 -26.82
CA MET A 370 0.91 -20.73 -26.64
C MET A 370 0.70 -21.33 -28.03
N PRO A 371 1.29 -22.50 -28.34
CA PRO A 371 0.99 -23.18 -29.59
C PRO A 371 -0.51 -23.48 -29.63
N GLN A 372 -1.19 -22.97 -30.65
CA GLN A 372 -2.56 -23.37 -30.96
C GLN A 372 -2.57 -24.88 -31.18
N ALA A 373 -3.35 -25.59 -30.36
CA ALA A 373 -3.63 -26.99 -30.59
C ALA A 373 -4.43 -27.10 -31.89
N THR A 374 -3.78 -27.60 -32.95
CA THR A 374 -4.44 -28.06 -34.16
C THR A 374 -5.29 -29.28 -33.82
N SER A 375 -6.60 -29.09 -33.79
CA SER A 375 -7.55 -30.20 -33.78
C SER A 375 -7.59 -30.81 -35.18
N ASP A 376 -6.83 -31.90 -35.38
CA ASP A 376 -7.03 -32.80 -36.51
C ASP A 376 -8.35 -33.54 -36.31
N SER A 377 -9.33 -33.24 -37.16
CA SER A 377 -10.51 -34.07 -37.35
C SER A 377 -10.19 -35.13 -38.40
N THR A 378 -9.92 -36.35 -37.97
CA THR A 378 -9.91 -37.51 -38.87
C THR A 378 -11.25 -38.18 -38.79
N SER A 379 -12.07 -37.95 -39.80
CA SER A 379 -13.22 -38.77 -40.15
C SER A 379 -12.76 -39.84 -41.15
N GLU A 380 -12.79 -41.10 -40.73
CA GLU A 380 -13.03 -42.29 -41.56
C GLU A 380 -13.77 -43.34 -40.73
#